data_AF-A0A918MHX3-F1
#
_entry.id   AF-A0A918MHX3-F1
#
_cell.length_a   1.000
_cell.length_b   1.000
_cell.length_c   1.000
_cell.angle_alpha   90.00
_cell.angle_beta   90.00
_cell.angle_gamma   90.00
#
_symmetry.space_group_name_H-M   'P 1'
#
loop_
_entity.id
_entity.type
_entity.pdbx_description
1 polymer ?
#
loop_
_entity_poly.entity_id
_entity_poly.type
_entity_poly.pdbx_seq_one_letter_code
_entity_poly.pdbx_strand_id
1 'polypeptide(L)'
;MGAIVGVHRIAQQFVSSYELGSCWFDALRGGLELAGWEGVADALGEGDLRVAFFGDLFRPTAALAFGEPAYGPDDIRPGLDRDLLTAFYDAALEKEPGLAPPERAMGVHRAATAFMPRQLLRSRTFAGLTQRAFIGNLRQVSDYLTDPATKEAALRRLGKLVDDDTRVLIGHSLGSVIAYYSSCTSLSPLVKG
;
A
#
# COMPACT_ATOMS: atom_id res chain seq x y z
N MET A 1 -6.05 -18.06 16.50
CA MET A 1 -5.75 -16.92 15.61
C MET A 1 -4.66 -16.10 16.29
N GLY A 2 -4.06 -15.10 15.65
CA GLY A 2 -2.98 -14.31 16.25
C GLY A 2 -3.52 -13.11 17.05
N ALA A 3 -2.94 -12.81 18.21
CA ALA A 3 -3.27 -11.59 18.96
C ALA A 3 -2.95 -10.30 18.18
N ILE A 4 -2.07 -10.39 17.18
CA ILE A 4 -1.61 -9.30 16.34
C ILE A 4 -1.92 -9.62 14.87
N VAL A 5 -2.59 -8.69 14.20
CA VAL A 5 -2.86 -8.77 12.77
C VAL A 5 -2.16 -7.64 12.04
N GLY A 6 -1.31 -7.99 11.06
CA GLY A 6 -0.68 -7.06 10.14
C GLY A 6 -1.49 -6.89 8.86
N VAL A 7 -1.49 -5.68 8.29
CA VAL A 7 -2.10 -5.37 7.00
C VAL A 7 -1.04 -4.72 6.10
N HIS A 8 -0.65 -5.44 5.05
CA HIS A 8 0.51 -5.08 4.27
C HIS A 8 0.29 -3.85 3.36
N ARG A 9 1.38 -3.35 2.80
CA ARG A 9 1.42 -2.24 1.83
C ARG A 9 1.15 -2.68 0.39
N ILE A 10 1.03 -1.73 -0.53
CA ILE A 10 1.16 -1.98 -1.98
C ILE A 10 2.52 -2.60 -2.34
N ALA A 11 2.62 -3.12 -3.57
CA ALA A 11 3.82 -3.80 -4.09
C ALA A 11 4.13 -5.15 -3.44
N GLN A 12 3.13 -5.79 -2.81
CA GLN A 12 3.27 -7.11 -2.18
C GLN A 12 2.56 -8.22 -2.96
N GLN A 13 2.06 -7.92 -4.15
CA GLN A 13 1.24 -8.85 -4.92
C GLN A 13 1.91 -10.18 -5.22
N PHE A 14 3.23 -10.26 -5.24
CA PHE A 14 3.98 -11.50 -5.52
C PHE A 14 4.56 -12.20 -4.28
N VAL A 15 4.31 -11.68 -3.08
CA VAL A 15 4.81 -12.24 -1.81
C VAL A 15 3.66 -12.94 -1.09
N SER A 16 3.89 -14.14 -0.54
CA SER A 16 2.85 -14.86 0.20
C SER A 16 2.58 -14.27 1.59
N SER A 17 1.43 -14.63 2.18
CA SER A 17 1.11 -14.27 3.56
C SER A 17 2.10 -14.84 4.58
N TYR A 18 2.69 -16.01 4.31
CA TYR A 18 3.67 -16.64 5.19
C TYR A 18 5.01 -15.93 5.15
N GLU A 19 5.49 -15.57 3.96
CA GLU A 19 6.73 -14.79 3.79
C GLU A 19 6.60 -13.40 4.45
N LEU A 20 5.46 -12.73 4.24
CA LEU A 20 5.17 -11.46 4.92
C LEU A 20 5.11 -11.63 6.44
N GLY A 21 4.45 -12.69 6.92
CA GLY A 21 4.33 -13.00 8.33
C GLY A 21 5.69 -13.19 9.01
N SER A 22 6.57 -14.02 8.42
CA SER A 22 7.92 -14.25 8.95
C SER A 22 8.74 -12.96 8.97
N CYS A 23 8.73 -12.18 7.87
CA CYS A 23 9.45 -10.91 7.81
C CYS A 23 8.97 -9.91 8.87
N TRP A 24 7.65 -9.80 9.07
CA TRP A 24 7.09 -8.88 10.06
C TRP A 24 7.28 -9.37 11.49
N PHE A 25 7.30 -10.68 11.72
CA PHE A 25 7.50 -11.27 13.03
C PHE A 25 8.88 -10.92 13.57
N ASP A 26 9.93 -11.13 12.77
CA ASP A 26 11.30 -10.79 13.16
C ASP A 26 11.47 -9.28 13.36
N ALA A 27 10.90 -8.48 12.46
CA ALA A 27 10.94 -7.02 12.57
C ALA A 27 10.22 -6.51 13.83
N LEU A 28 9.09 -7.11 14.19
CA LEU A 28 8.33 -6.77 15.39
C LEU A 28 9.11 -7.13 16.66
N ARG A 29 9.68 -8.34 16.72
CA ARG A 29 10.52 -8.76 17.86
C ARG A 29 11.71 -7.84 18.04
N GLY A 30 12.45 -7.55 16.96
CA GLY A 30 13.57 -6.62 17.01
C GLY A 30 13.16 -5.20 17.44
N GLY A 31 11.99 -4.73 17.01
CA GLY A 31 11.44 -3.45 17.47
C GLY A 31 11.09 -3.43 18.96
N LEU A 32 10.52 -4.52 19.48
CA LEU A 32 10.20 -4.67 20.90
C LEU A 32 11.46 -4.73 21.77
N GLU A 33 12.48 -5.48 21.33
CA GLU A 33 13.79 -5.52 22.00
C GLU A 33 14.43 -4.13 22.07
N LEU A 34 14.49 -3.40 20.94
CA LEU A 34 15.02 -2.03 20.90
C LEU A 34 14.25 -1.05 21.79
N ALA A 35 12.98 -1.34 22.07
CA ALA A 35 12.13 -0.56 22.97
C ALA A 35 12.21 -0.99 24.44
N GLY A 36 13.06 -1.97 24.80
CA GLY A 36 13.24 -2.47 26.17
C GLY A 36 12.16 -3.45 26.63
N TRP A 37 11.49 -4.13 25.69
CA TRP A 37 10.44 -5.13 25.95
C TRP A 37 10.90 -6.53 25.58
N GLU A 38 12.14 -6.92 25.92
CA GLU A 38 12.71 -8.20 25.48
C GLU A 38 11.87 -9.40 25.96
N GLY A 39 11.35 -9.36 27.19
CA GLY A 39 10.49 -10.43 27.71
C GLY A 39 9.19 -10.63 26.92
N VAL A 40 8.65 -9.56 26.32
CA VAL A 40 7.48 -9.66 25.42
C VAL A 40 7.92 -10.21 24.07
N ALA A 41 9.03 -9.72 23.52
CA ALA A 41 9.58 -10.21 22.26
C ALA A 41 9.83 -11.73 22.32
N ASP A 42 10.41 -12.22 23.41
CA ASP A 42 10.69 -13.64 23.63
C ASP A 42 9.44 -14.50 23.83
N ALA A 43 8.40 -13.95 24.44
CA ALA A 43 7.13 -14.65 24.64
C ALA A 43 6.30 -14.78 23.36
N LEU A 44 6.52 -13.94 22.35
CA LEU A 44 5.81 -14.04 21.06
C LEU A 44 6.24 -15.29 20.30
N GLY A 45 5.25 -16.11 19.95
CA GLY A 45 5.37 -17.22 19.01
C GLY A 45 4.93 -16.83 17.60
N GLU A 46 5.36 -17.60 16.59
CA GLU A 46 4.98 -17.38 15.19
C GLU A 46 3.46 -17.39 14.94
N GLY A 47 2.68 -17.99 15.86
CA GLY A 47 1.22 -18.00 15.83
C GLY A 47 0.57 -16.66 16.18
N ASP A 48 1.27 -15.81 16.92
CA ASP A 48 0.72 -14.58 17.49
C ASP A 48 0.60 -13.46 16.47
N LEU A 49 1.39 -13.53 15.38
CA LEU A 49 1.31 -12.62 14.26
C LEU A 49 0.75 -13.32 13.00
N ARG A 50 -0.24 -12.69 12.39
CA ARG A 50 -0.74 -13.05 11.06
C ARG A 50 -0.80 -11.81 10.19
N VAL A 51 -0.48 -11.94 8.90
CA VAL A 51 -0.59 -10.83 7.94
C VAL A 51 -1.74 -11.08 6.97
N ALA A 52 -2.69 -10.16 6.94
CA ALA A 52 -3.79 -10.14 5.99
C ALA A 52 -3.24 -9.90 4.58
N PHE A 53 -3.30 -10.94 3.74
CA PHE A 53 -2.83 -10.87 2.36
C PHE A 53 -3.96 -10.54 1.38
N PHE A 54 -3.78 -9.43 0.67
CA PHE A 54 -4.70 -8.94 -0.35
C PHE A 54 -3.97 -8.55 -1.66
N GLY A 55 -2.66 -8.78 -1.74
CA GLY A 55 -1.85 -8.34 -2.87
C GLY A 55 -2.21 -8.99 -4.22
N ASP A 56 -2.63 -10.26 -4.21
CA ASP A 56 -3.05 -10.98 -5.42
C ASP A 56 -4.28 -10.38 -6.11
N LEU A 57 -5.08 -9.57 -5.41
CA LEU A 57 -6.20 -8.82 -6.00
C LEU A 57 -5.74 -7.87 -7.11
N PHE A 58 -4.46 -7.47 -7.09
CA PHE A 58 -3.88 -6.57 -8.08
C PHE A 58 -3.00 -7.26 -9.12
N ARG A 59 -2.96 -8.61 -9.12
CA ARG A 59 -2.22 -9.32 -10.17
C ARG A 59 -2.95 -9.17 -11.50
N PRO A 60 -2.22 -8.94 -12.61
CA PRO A 60 -2.84 -8.99 -13.93
C PRO A 60 -3.42 -10.39 -14.20
N THR A 61 -4.61 -10.43 -14.79
CA THR A 61 -5.35 -11.66 -15.12
C THR A 61 -4.70 -12.49 -16.23
N ALA A 62 -3.76 -11.93 -17.00
CA ALA A 62 -3.07 -12.65 -18.06
C ALA A 62 -1.98 -13.57 -17.48
N ALA A 63 -2.20 -14.88 -17.58
CA ALA A 63 -1.44 -15.97 -16.94
C ALA A 63 0.05 -16.11 -17.31
N LEU A 64 0.62 -15.21 -18.13
CA LEU A 64 1.99 -15.32 -18.66
C LEU A 64 2.89 -14.11 -18.35
N ALA A 65 2.40 -13.07 -17.67
CA ALA A 65 3.23 -11.92 -17.30
C ALA A 65 3.91 -12.17 -15.95
N PHE A 66 5.23 -12.35 -15.94
CA PHE A 66 6.02 -12.27 -14.71
C PHE A 66 6.20 -10.81 -14.31
N GLY A 67 5.80 -10.46 -13.09
CA GLY A 67 5.85 -9.10 -12.56
C GLY A 67 4.68 -8.21 -12.97
N GLU A 68 4.80 -6.90 -12.70
CA GLU A 68 3.79 -5.90 -13.05
C GLU A 68 3.50 -5.85 -14.56
N PRO A 69 2.35 -5.40 -15.07
CA PRO A 69 2.25 -5.03 -16.48
C PRO A 69 3.30 -4.00 -16.89
N ALA A 70 3.61 -3.88 -18.19
CA ALA A 70 4.60 -2.92 -18.70
C ALA A 70 4.07 -1.47 -18.69
N TYR A 71 3.65 -0.98 -17.53
CA TYR A 71 3.00 0.32 -17.39
C TYR A 71 3.87 1.48 -17.88
N GLY A 72 3.30 2.27 -18.79
CA GLY A 72 3.82 3.51 -19.33
C GLY A 72 2.91 4.70 -19.02
N PRO A 73 3.29 5.91 -19.45
CA PRO A 73 2.54 7.13 -19.13
C PRO A 73 1.10 7.13 -19.68
N ASP A 74 0.87 6.41 -20.78
CA ASP A 74 -0.46 6.25 -21.38
C ASP A 74 -1.38 5.36 -20.53
N ASP A 75 -0.84 4.60 -19.57
CA ASP A 75 -1.61 3.78 -18.64
C ASP A 75 -2.13 4.57 -17.43
N ILE A 76 -1.74 5.84 -17.26
CA ILE A 76 -2.29 6.70 -16.20
C ILE A 76 -3.74 7.04 -16.56
N ARG A 77 -4.68 6.53 -15.78
CA ARG A 77 -6.11 6.74 -16.05
C ARG A 77 -6.52 8.18 -15.74
N PRO A 78 -7.55 8.72 -16.42
CA PRO A 78 -8.21 9.92 -15.93
C PRO A 78 -8.85 9.68 -14.55
N GLY A 79 -9.09 10.75 -13.79
CA GLY A 79 -9.62 10.68 -12.42
C GLY A 79 -8.52 10.46 -11.39
N LEU A 80 -8.80 9.62 -10.38
CA LEU A 80 -8.00 9.52 -9.15
C LEU A 80 -6.51 9.25 -9.39
N ASP A 81 -6.15 8.44 -10.37
CA ASP A 81 -4.76 8.24 -10.82
C ASP A 81 -4.05 9.57 -11.10
N ARG A 82 -4.63 10.36 -12.00
CA ARG A 82 -4.06 11.63 -12.43
C ARG A 82 -4.06 12.63 -11.28
N ASP A 83 -5.12 12.64 -10.47
CA ASP A 83 -5.25 13.57 -9.35
C ASP A 83 -4.20 13.29 -8.27
N LEU A 84 -3.95 12.01 -7.97
CA LEU A 84 -2.86 11.60 -7.07
C LEU A 84 -1.48 11.89 -7.67
N LEU A 85 -1.27 11.63 -8.96
CA LEU A 85 -0.02 11.97 -9.65
C LEU A 85 0.28 13.48 -9.55
N THR A 86 -0.72 14.32 -9.82
CA THR A 86 -0.61 15.78 -9.71
C THR A 86 -0.32 16.18 -8.26
N ALA A 87 -1.07 15.66 -7.29
CA ALA A 87 -0.84 15.96 -5.88
C ALA A 87 0.57 15.56 -5.40
N PHE A 88 1.08 14.40 -5.83
CA PHE A 88 2.46 13.99 -5.51
C PHE A 88 3.48 14.92 -6.16
N TYR A 89 3.25 15.34 -7.40
CA TYR A 89 4.16 16.24 -8.10
C TYR A 89 4.18 17.63 -7.45
N ASP A 90 3.03 18.19 -7.11
CA ASP A 90 2.92 19.48 -6.43
C ASP A 90 3.62 19.43 -5.05
N ALA A 91 3.37 18.38 -4.26
CA ALA A 91 4.04 18.19 -2.97
C ALA A 91 5.56 17.98 -3.11
N ALA A 92 6.02 17.39 -4.22
CA ALA A 92 7.44 17.26 -4.51
C ALA A 92 8.05 18.61 -4.91
N LEU A 93 7.34 19.43 -5.70
CA LEU A 93 7.79 20.77 -6.09
C LEU A 93 7.97 21.71 -4.90
N GLU A 94 7.07 21.64 -3.92
CA GLU A 94 7.19 22.42 -2.68
C GLU A 94 8.51 22.15 -1.94
N LYS A 95 8.98 20.90 -1.98
CA LYS A 95 10.19 20.45 -1.27
C LYS A 95 11.44 20.53 -2.14
N GLU A 96 11.28 20.36 -3.44
CA GLU A 96 12.35 20.26 -4.43
C GLU A 96 12.03 21.12 -5.66
N PRO A 97 12.15 22.47 -5.57
CA PRO A 97 11.81 23.38 -6.67
C PRO A 97 12.55 23.12 -7.99
N GLY A 98 13.71 22.44 -7.93
CA GLY A 98 14.47 22.00 -9.10
C GLY A 98 13.77 20.95 -9.96
N LEU A 99 12.62 20.41 -9.53
CA LEU A 99 11.77 19.53 -10.32
C LEU A 99 10.79 20.29 -11.24
N ALA A 100 10.77 21.62 -11.17
CA ALA A 100 9.88 22.47 -11.96
C ALA A 100 10.01 22.22 -13.46
N PRO A 101 8.91 22.32 -14.23
CA PRO A 101 8.99 22.23 -15.68
C PRO A 101 9.78 23.41 -16.24
N PRO A 102 10.52 23.22 -17.36
CA PRO A 102 11.05 24.35 -18.12
C PRO A 102 9.90 25.28 -18.55
N GLU A 103 10.11 26.60 -18.57
CA GLU A 103 9.09 27.64 -18.82
C GLU A 103 8.18 27.42 -20.05
N ARG A 104 8.60 26.59 -21.02
CA ARG A 104 7.87 26.30 -22.26
C ARG A 104 7.16 24.93 -22.29
N ALA A 105 7.19 24.15 -21.21
CA ALA A 105 6.76 22.75 -21.20
C ALA A 105 5.30 22.51 -20.76
N MET A 106 4.60 23.51 -20.22
CA MET A 106 3.21 23.38 -19.76
C MET A 106 2.19 23.57 -20.89
N GLY A 107 2.37 22.81 -21.97
CA GLY A 107 1.40 22.71 -23.06
C GLY A 107 1.02 21.26 -23.29
N VAL A 108 -0.28 20.96 -23.16
CA VAL A 108 -0.96 19.69 -23.46
C VAL A 108 -0.92 18.63 -22.34
N HIS A 109 -2.10 18.20 -21.88
CA HIS A 109 -2.31 17.19 -20.82
C HIS A 109 -1.49 15.90 -20.97
N ARG A 110 -1.25 15.41 -22.20
CA ARG A 110 -0.38 14.24 -22.47
C ARG A 110 1.09 14.50 -22.13
N ALA A 111 1.58 15.73 -22.36
CA ALA A 111 2.94 16.09 -21.96
C ALA A 111 3.08 16.04 -20.43
N ALA A 112 2.04 16.45 -19.70
CA ALA A 112 2.03 16.42 -18.24
C ALA A 112 2.04 14.98 -17.66
N THR A 113 1.26 14.05 -18.21
CA THR A 113 1.25 12.64 -17.75
C THR A 113 2.54 11.89 -18.06
N ALA A 114 3.27 12.27 -19.11
CA ALA A 114 4.61 11.76 -19.38
C ALA A 114 5.70 12.46 -18.54
N PHE A 115 5.52 13.75 -18.26
CA PHE A 115 6.52 14.58 -17.58
C PHE A 115 6.52 14.37 -16.06
N MET A 116 5.36 14.42 -15.40
CA MET A 116 5.26 14.37 -13.94
C MET A 116 5.87 13.08 -13.34
N PRO A 117 5.56 11.86 -13.85
CA PRO A 117 6.19 10.65 -13.32
C PRO A 117 7.70 10.68 -13.50
N ARG A 118 8.21 11.16 -14.65
CA ARG A 118 9.66 11.25 -14.88
C ARG A 118 10.37 12.18 -13.89
N GLN A 119 9.74 13.31 -13.52
CA GLN A 119 10.32 14.18 -12.50
C GLN A 119 10.19 13.59 -11.11
N LEU A 120 9.05 12.97 -10.78
CA LEU A 120 8.86 12.32 -9.48
C LEU A 120 9.89 11.22 -9.23
N LEU A 121 10.23 10.40 -10.22
CA LEU A 121 11.28 9.38 -10.09
C LEU A 121 12.69 9.94 -9.81
N ARG A 122 12.90 11.26 -10.01
CA ARG A 122 14.13 11.97 -9.66
C ARG A 122 14.06 12.62 -8.29
N SER A 123 12.88 12.72 -7.68
CA SER A 123 12.72 13.26 -6.33
C SER A 123 13.31 12.30 -5.30
N ARG A 124 13.66 12.83 -4.14
CA ARG A 124 14.21 12.00 -3.04
C ARG A 124 13.21 10.96 -2.57
N THR A 125 11.91 11.26 -2.63
CA THR A 125 10.85 10.39 -2.14
C THR A 125 10.66 9.14 -3.00
N PHE A 126 10.78 9.27 -4.32
CA PHE A 126 10.55 8.16 -5.25
C PHE A 126 11.84 7.68 -5.94
N ALA A 127 13.00 8.16 -5.49
CA ALA A 127 14.30 7.72 -5.96
C ALA A 127 14.42 6.19 -5.88
N GLY A 128 14.94 5.58 -6.95
CA GLY A 128 15.13 4.13 -7.05
C GLY A 128 13.89 3.34 -7.52
N LEU A 129 12.72 3.97 -7.67
CA LEU A 129 11.59 3.34 -8.33
C LEU A 129 11.75 3.38 -9.86
N THR A 130 11.24 2.35 -10.53
CA THR A 130 11.03 2.40 -11.98
C THR A 130 9.68 3.05 -12.29
N GLN A 131 9.51 3.62 -13.48
CA GLN A 131 8.23 4.16 -13.91
C GLN A 131 7.12 3.11 -13.88
N ARG A 132 7.42 1.88 -14.30
CA ARG A 132 6.51 0.74 -14.23
C ARG A 132 6.04 0.47 -12.80
N ALA A 133 6.97 0.43 -11.84
CA ALA A 133 6.64 0.21 -10.44
C ALA A 133 5.84 1.37 -9.84
N PHE A 134 6.19 2.62 -10.16
CA PHE A 134 5.46 3.79 -9.69
C PHE A 134 4.00 3.79 -10.18
N ILE A 135 3.77 3.55 -11.47
CA ILE A 135 2.42 3.53 -12.05
C ILE A 135 1.63 2.32 -11.53
N GLY A 136 2.25 1.14 -11.41
CA GLY A 136 1.60 -0.03 -10.81
C GLY A 136 1.18 0.22 -9.36
N ASN A 137 2.04 0.86 -8.56
CA ASN A 137 1.72 1.26 -7.19
C ASN A 137 0.54 2.24 -7.11
N LEU A 138 0.52 3.23 -8.00
CA LEU A 138 -0.57 4.19 -8.12
C LEU A 138 -1.90 3.50 -8.48
N ARG A 139 -1.86 2.54 -9.40
CA ARG A 139 -3.00 1.71 -9.81
C ARG A 139 -3.58 0.94 -8.62
N GLN A 140 -2.74 0.29 -7.81
CA GLN A 140 -3.21 -0.46 -6.63
C GLN A 140 -3.97 0.43 -5.62
N VAL A 141 -3.46 1.64 -5.35
CA VAL A 141 -4.13 2.61 -4.48
C VAL A 141 -5.46 3.06 -5.08
N SER A 142 -5.44 3.41 -6.36
CA SER A 142 -6.61 3.89 -7.08
C SER A 142 -7.72 2.83 -7.15
N ASP A 143 -7.36 1.59 -7.47
CA ASP A 143 -8.30 0.46 -7.54
C ASP A 143 -8.90 0.17 -6.17
N TYR A 144 -8.10 0.12 -5.09
CA TYR A 144 -8.67 -0.07 -3.75
C TYR A 144 -9.67 1.02 -3.35
N LEU A 145 -9.40 2.28 -3.71
CA LEU A 145 -10.26 3.41 -3.32
C LEU A 145 -11.53 3.52 -4.16
N THR A 146 -11.49 3.09 -5.43
CA THR A 146 -12.55 3.35 -6.41
C THR A 146 -13.32 2.11 -6.86
N ASP A 147 -12.76 0.91 -6.76
CA ASP A 147 -13.45 -0.34 -7.06
C ASP A 147 -14.03 -0.97 -5.77
N PRO A 148 -15.37 -0.98 -5.61
CA PRO A 148 -16.01 -1.59 -4.46
C PRO A 148 -15.67 -3.08 -4.30
N ALA A 149 -15.53 -3.82 -5.41
CA ALA A 149 -15.26 -5.25 -5.35
C ALA A 149 -13.87 -5.54 -4.76
N THR A 150 -12.85 -4.81 -5.21
CA THR A 150 -11.49 -4.85 -4.65
C THR A 150 -11.48 -4.47 -3.17
N LYS A 151 -12.15 -3.37 -2.81
CA LYS A 151 -12.24 -2.92 -1.41
C LYS A 151 -12.87 -3.99 -0.51
N GLU A 152 -14.04 -4.49 -0.89
CA GLU A 152 -14.74 -5.51 -0.11
C GLU A 152 -13.93 -6.82 -0.03
N ALA A 153 -13.26 -7.22 -1.11
CA ALA A 153 -12.43 -8.42 -1.09
C ALA A 153 -11.25 -8.29 -0.11
N ALA A 154 -10.58 -7.14 -0.08
CA ALA A 154 -9.51 -6.85 0.88
C ALA A 154 -10.04 -6.85 2.33
N LEU A 155 -11.16 -6.18 2.58
CA LEU A 155 -11.80 -6.14 3.91
C LEU A 155 -12.25 -7.54 4.37
N ARG A 156 -12.85 -8.35 3.48
CA ARG A 156 -13.22 -9.74 3.79
C ARG A 156 -12.01 -10.59 4.16
N ARG A 157 -10.86 -10.38 3.51
CA ARG A 157 -9.61 -11.12 3.82
C ARG A 157 -9.06 -10.73 5.19
N LEU A 158 -9.10 -9.45 5.52
CA LEU A 158 -8.75 -8.97 6.86
C LEU A 158 -9.70 -9.52 7.93
N GLY A 159 -11.01 -9.46 7.69
CA GLY A 159 -12.03 -9.95 8.63
C GLY A 159 -11.96 -11.45 8.94
N LYS A 160 -11.29 -12.26 8.11
CA LYS A 160 -11.02 -13.67 8.41
C LYS A 160 -9.93 -13.89 9.47
N LEU A 161 -9.11 -12.87 9.73
CA LEU A 161 -8.01 -12.93 10.68
C LEU A 161 -8.30 -12.16 11.98
N VAL A 162 -9.28 -11.26 11.96
CA VAL A 162 -9.68 -10.46 13.13
C VAL A 162 -10.85 -11.14 13.83
N ASP A 163 -10.67 -11.42 15.11
CA ASP A 163 -11.64 -12.04 16.01
C ASP A 163 -11.60 -11.39 17.41
N ASP A 164 -12.37 -11.93 18.35
CA ASP A 164 -12.47 -11.43 19.73
C ASP A 164 -11.16 -11.54 20.52
N ASP A 165 -10.18 -12.32 20.06
CA ASP A 165 -8.86 -12.47 20.67
C ASP A 165 -7.83 -11.50 20.08
N THR A 166 -8.14 -10.87 18.95
CA THR A 166 -7.28 -9.88 18.31
C THR A 166 -7.18 -8.63 19.20
N ARG A 167 -5.95 -8.18 19.48
CA ARG A 167 -5.67 -7.03 20.35
C ARG A 167 -5.01 -5.87 19.61
N VAL A 168 -4.22 -6.17 18.58
CA VAL A 168 -3.44 -5.17 17.85
C VAL A 168 -3.62 -5.34 16.35
N LEU A 169 -3.91 -4.24 15.66
CA LEU A 169 -3.97 -4.18 14.21
C LEU A 169 -2.89 -3.21 13.71
N ILE A 170 -1.93 -3.72 12.92
CA ILE A 170 -0.81 -2.94 12.37
C ILE A 170 -1.02 -2.79 10.87
N GLY A 171 -1.41 -1.60 10.41
CA GLY A 171 -1.50 -1.30 8.99
C GLY A 171 -0.30 -0.52 8.50
N HIS A 172 0.27 -0.90 7.34
CA HIS A 172 1.37 -0.16 6.71
C HIS A 172 0.97 0.42 5.34
N SER A 173 1.18 1.72 5.14
CA SER A 173 0.84 2.43 3.89
C SER A 173 -0.65 2.24 3.53
N LEU A 174 -0.98 1.68 2.35
CA LEU A 174 -2.37 1.35 2.01
C LEU A 174 -3.04 0.43 3.05
N GLY A 175 -2.26 -0.47 3.67
CA GLY A 175 -2.73 -1.31 4.76
C GLY A 175 -3.22 -0.53 5.98
N SER A 176 -2.68 0.66 6.23
CA SER A 176 -3.18 1.56 7.30
C SER A 176 -4.60 2.05 7.01
N VAL A 177 -4.89 2.35 5.74
CA VAL A 177 -6.23 2.76 5.30
C VAL A 177 -7.21 1.59 5.41
N ILE A 178 -6.83 0.39 4.95
CA ILE A 178 -7.64 -0.83 5.07
C ILE A 178 -7.94 -1.15 6.54
N ALA A 179 -6.91 -1.12 7.39
CA ALA A 179 -7.04 -1.36 8.82
C ALA A 179 -8.02 -0.37 9.47
N TYR A 180 -7.84 0.93 9.20
CA TYR A 180 -8.72 1.98 9.73
C TYR A 180 -10.17 1.81 9.28
N TYR A 181 -10.41 1.56 7.99
CA TYR A 181 -11.77 1.31 7.47
C TYR A 181 -12.41 0.09 8.11
N SER A 182 -11.65 -1.00 8.29
CA SER A 182 -12.13 -2.20 8.97
C SER A 182 -12.55 -1.88 10.40
N SER A 183 -11.73 -1.14 11.15
CA SER A 183 -12.08 -0.73 12.52
C SER A 183 -13.31 0.17 12.56
N CYS A 184 -13.44 1.18 11.69
CA CYS A 184 -14.62 2.05 11.69
C CYS A 184 -15.92 1.31 11.37
N THR A 185 -15.86 0.31 10.48
CA THR A 185 -17.03 -0.47 10.07
C THR A 185 -17.35 -1.58 11.08
N SER A 186 -16.35 -2.18 11.71
CA SER A 186 -16.55 -3.15 12.81
C SER A 186 -16.92 -2.50 14.14
N LEU A 187 -16.66 -1.20 14.32
CA LEU A 187 -17.13 -0.40 15.46
C LEU A 187 -18.57 0.11 15.27
N SER A 188 -19.19 -0.09 14.09
CA SER A 188 -20.58 0.30 13.82
C SER A 188 -21.68 -0.63 14.37
N PRO A 189 -21.42 -1.82 14.96
CA PRO A 189 -22.42 -2.53 15.77
C PRO A 189 -22.26 -2.36 17.29
N LEU A 190 -21.25 -1.63 17.80
CA LEU A 190 -21.10 -1.43 19.27
C LEU A 190 -21.99 -0.31 19.84
N VAL A 191 -22.93 0.22 19.04
CA VAL A 191 -24.06 1.02 19.52
C VAL A 191 -25.35 0.29 19.15
N LYS A 192 -25.68 -0.78 19.88
CA LYS A 192 -27.04 -1.31 20.06
C LYS A 192 -27.00 -2.47 21.07
N GLY A 193 -27.60 -2.24 22.24
CA GLY A 193 -27.87 -3.25 23.27
C GLY A 193 -27.51 -2.77 24.65
#